data_AF-A0A7C7CXW9-F1
#
_entry.id   AF-A0A7C7CXW9-F1
#
_cell.length_a   1.000
_cell.length_b   1.000
_cell.length_c   1.000
_cell.angle_alpha   90.00
_cell.angle_beta   90.00
_cell.angle_gamma   90.00
#
_symmetry.space_group_name_H-M   'P 1'
#
loop_
_entity.id
_entity.type
_entity.pdbx_description
1 polymer ?
#
loop_
_entity_poly.entity_id
_entity_poly.type
_entity_poly.pdbx_seq_one_letter_code
_entity_poly.pdbx_strand_id
1 'polypeptide(L)'
;YFQGMLSVVALISMAILMGTTVLVSNTIRLTIYSRKDLIRILKLVGATDRFVKIPFIVEGIIVGISGGVLASILTYLFIRTANSFLMLFTPYQLIWDWRVIILLVLVVALFSILGSRKAVNKLLT
;
A
#
# COMPACT_ATOMS: atom_id res chain seq x y z
N TYR A 1 4.76 -14.01 -27.94
CA TYR A 1 4.72 -14.63 -26.58
C TYR A 1 4.88 -13.62 -25.45
N PHE A 2 5.94 -12.79 -25.43
CA PHE A 2 6.20 -11.84 -24.32
C PHE A 2 5.06 -10.83 -24.02
N GLN A 3 4.40 -10.29 -25.05
CA GLN A 3 3.32 -9.31 -24.86
C GLN A 3 2.07 -9.90 -24.19
N GLY A 4 1.73 -11.17 -24.49
CA GLY A 4 0.59 -11.85 -23.86
C GLY A 4 0.82 -12.19 -22.39
N MET A 5 2.08 -12.47 -22.00
CA MET A 5 2.41 -12.70 -20.60
C MET A 5 2.32 -11.40 -19.78
N LEU A 6 2.79 -10.28 -20.34
CA LEU A 6 2.72 -8.97 -19.68
C LEU A 6 1.27 -8.52 -19.44
N SER A 7 0.37 -8.73 -20.40
CA SER A 7 -1.04 -8.36 -20.23
C SER A 7 -1.74 -9.18 -19.16
N VAL A 8 -1.46 -10.49 -19.06
CA VAL A 8 -2.01 -11.36 -18.01
C VAL A 8 -1.51 -10.93 -16.63
N VAL A 9 -0.21 -10.66 -16.48
CA VAL A 9 0.36 -10.18 -15.21
C VAL A 9 -0.24 -8.84 -14.81
N ALA A 10 -0.42 -7.92 -15.76
CA ALA A 10 -1.05 -6.63 -15.50
C ALA A 10 -2.51 -6.79 -15.04
N LEU A 11 -3.26 -7.70 -15.67
CA LEU A 11 -4.67 -7.94 -15.37
C LEU A 11 -4.85 -8.55 -13.97
N ILE A 12 -4.01 -9.52 -13.61
CA ILE A 12 -3.99 -10.12 -12.26
C ILE A 12 -3.63 -9.06 -11.21
N SER A 13 -2.58 -8.26 -11.47
CA SER A 13 -2.16 -7.19 -10.55
C SER A 13 -3.29 -6.18 -10.32
N MET A 14 -4.01 -5.81 -11.37
CA MET A 14 -5.13 -4.88 -11.28
C MET A 14 -6.31 -5.46 -10.49
N ALA A 15 -6.63 -6.74 -10.68
CA ALA A 15 -7.66 -7.42 -9.90
C ALA A 15 -7.33 -7.45 -8.40
N ILE A 16 -6.07 -7.71 -8.03
CA ILE A 16 -5.61 -7.70 -6.63
C ILE A 16 -5.70 -6.29 -6.04
N LEU A 17 -5.30 -5.25 -6.78
CA LEU A 17 -5.43 -3.86 -6.33
C LEU A 17 -6.88 -3.45 -6.06
N MET A 18 -7.81 -3.89 -6.91
CA MET A 18 -9.25 -3.65 -6.67
C MET A 18 -9.75 -4.42 -5.45
N GLY A 19 -9.44 -5.71 -5.35
CA GLY A 19 -9.85 -6.55 -4.23
C GLY A 19 -9.37 -6.02 -2.88
N THR A 20 -8.10 -5.63 -2.80
CA THR A 20 -7.51 -5.04 -1.58
C THR A 20 -8.19 -3.72 -1.20
N THR A 21 -8.50 -2.84 -2.15
CA THR A 21 -9.21 -1.58 -1.88
C THR A 21 -10.60 -1.83 -1.28
N VAL A 22 -11.33 -2.82 -1.81
CA VAL A 22 -12.66 -3.22 -1.30
C VAL A 22 -12.54 -3.81 0.11
N LEU A 23 -11.56 -4.69 0.34
CA LEU A 23 -11.32 -5.29 1.65
C LEU A 23 -11.02 -4.22 2.70
N VAL A 24 -10.07 -3.32 2.43
CA VAL A 24 -9.71 -2.22 3.35
C VAL A 24 -10.93 -1.34 3.65
N SER A 25 -11.72 -1.00 2.62
CA SER A 25 -12.94 -0.20 2.80
C SER A 25 -13.96 -0.90 3.70
N ASN A 26 -14.14 -2.21 3.54
CA ASN A 26 -15.04 -2.99 4.38
C ASN A 26 -14.55 -3.11 5.82
N THR A 27 -13.24 -3.31 6.02
CA THR A 27 -12.63 -3.35 7.35
C THR A 27 -12.81 -2.03 8.10
N ILE A 28 -12.63 -0.90 7.42
CA ILE A 28 -12.86 0.44 7.99
C ILE A 28 -14.33 0.58 8.43
N ARG A 29 -15.29 0.19 7.59
CA ARG A 29 -16.72 0.26 7.93
C ARG A 29 -17.07 -0.58 9.15
N LEU A 30 -16.56 -1.80 9.23
CA LEU A 30 -16.76 -2.70 10.38
C LEU A 30 -16.19 -2.07 11.66
N THR A 31 -15.01 -1.46 11.57
CA THR A 31 -14.35 -0.80 12.72
C THR A 31 -15.13 0.41 13.22
N ILE A 32 -15.64 1.24 12.29
CA ILE A 32 -16.52 2.38 12.64
C ILE A 32 -17.78 1.88 13.33
N TYR A 33 -18.41 0.83 12.79
CA TYR A 33 -19.64 0.29 13.34
C TYR A 33 -19.45 -0.24 14.77
N SER A 34 -18.32 -0.90 15.05
CA SER A 34 -17.97 -1.36 16.39
C SER A 34 -17.72 -0.22 17.38
N ARG A 35 -17.28 0.96 16.92
CA ARG A 35 -16.97 2.13 17.76
C ARG A 35 -18.05 3.24 17.70
N LYS A 36 -19.21 2.96 17.10
CA LYS A 36 -20.27 3.96 16.85
C LYS A 36 -20.76 4.66 18.11
N ASP A 37 -20.81 3.94 19.24
CA ASP A 37 -21.33 4.48 20.50
C ASP A 37 -20.33 5.45 21.14
N LEU A 38 -19.04 5.17 21.05
CA LEU A 38 -17.97 6.09 21.50
C LEU A 38 -17.97 7.38 20.66
N ILE A 39 -18.13 7.25 19.33
CA ILE A 39 -18.24 8.40 18.43
C ILE A 39 -19.45 9.27 18.79
N ARG A 40 -20.57 8.64 19.18
CA ARG A 40 -21.77 9.36 19.61
C ARG A 40 -21.52 10.18 20.87
N ILE A 41 -20.84 9.61 21.87
CA ILE A 41 -20.46 10.32 23.10
C ILE A 41 -19.52 11.48 22.79
N LEU A 42 -18.51 11.29 21.94
CA LEU A 42 -17.58 12.35 21.53
C LEU A 42 -18.30 13.52 20.85
N LYS A 43 -19.31 13.23 20.00
CA LYS A 43 -20.11 14.27 19.35
C LYS A 43 -20.95 15.08 20.33
N LEU A 44 -21.41 14.48 21.44
CA LEU A 44 -22.17 15.19 22.47
C LEU A 44 -21.32 16.19 23.26
N VAL A 45 -20.00 16.00 23.32
CA VAL A 45 -19.04 16.92 23.96
C VAL A 45 -18.46 17.95 22.96
N GLY A 46 -18.99 17.99 21.73
CA GLY A 46 -18.59 18.96 20.70
C GLY A 46 -17.46 18.52 19.77
N ALA A 47 -17.14 17.22 19.69
CA ALA A 47 -16.13 16.72 18.76
C ALA A 47 -16.55 16.92 17.30
N THR A 48 -15.67 17.53 16.50
CA THR A 48 -15.86 17.76 15.07
C THR A 48 -15.69 16.48 14.26
N ASP A 49 -16.36 16.36 13.10
CA ASP A 49 -16.28 15.18 12.22
C ASP A 49 -14.86 14.82 11.74
N ARG A 50 -13.90 15.75 11.87
CA ARG A 50 -12.47 15.50 11.63
C ARG A 50 -11.87 14.51 12.64
N PHE A 51 -12.31 14.50 13.90
CA PHE A 51 -11.82 13.56 14.92
C PHE A 51 -12.11 12.10 14.58
N VAL A 52 -13.20 11.83 13.85
CA VAL A 52 -13.54 10.48 13.41
C VAL A 52 -12.66 10.04 12.24
N LYS A 53 -12.21 10.96 11.39
CA LYS A 53 -11.47 10.65 10.15
C LYS A 53 -9.95 10.50 10.37
N ILE A 54 -9.38 11.25 11.30
CA ILE A 54 -7.94 11.23 11.63
C ILE A 54 -7.38 9.82 11.89
N PRO A 55 -7.98 8.96 12.74
CA PRO A 55 -7.41 7.64 13.03
C PRO A 55 -7.29 6.77 11.78
N PHE A 56 -8.26 6.81 10.86
CA PHE A 56 -8.22 6.04 9.61
C PHE A 56 -7.14 6.52 8.65
N ILE A 57 -6.90 7.84 8.63
CA ILE A 57 -5.84 8.44 7.80
C ILE A 57 -4.47 8.00 8.31
N VAL A 58 -4.29 8.01 9.63
CA VAL A 58 -3.04 7.57 10.29
C VAL A 58 -2.82 6.08 10.06
N GLU A 59 -3.85 5.26 10.24
CA GLU A 59 -3.78 3.82 10.01
C GLU A 59 -3.42 3.51 8.55
N GLY A 60 -4.03 4.21 7.58
CA GLY A 60 -3.70 4.08 6.17
C GLY A 60 -2.25 4.46 5.82
N ILE A 61 -1.71 5.52 6.44
CA ILE A 61 -0.29 5.89 6.28
C ILE A 61 0.62 4.79 6.83
N ILE A 62 0.34 4.30 8.04
CA ILE A 62 1.17 3.27 8.70
C ILE A 62 1.17 1.98 7.89
N VAL A 63 0.00 1.53 7.42
CA VAL A 63 -0.13 0.33 6.60
C VAL A 63 0.53 0.52 5.23
N GLY A 64 0.38 1.69 4.59
CA GLY A 64 1.02 1.98 3.31
C GLY A 64 2.55 2.00 3.38
N ILE A 65 3.11 2.67 4.40
CA ILE A 65 4.56 2.72 4.61
C ILE A 65 5.10 1.34 4.97
N SER A 66 4.50 0.65 5.94
CA SER A 66 4.96 -0.68 6.35
C SER A 66 4.88 -1.70 5.21
N GLY A 67 3.77 -1.72 4.47
CA GLY A 67 3.59 -2.60 3.31
C GLY A 67 4.60 -2.31 2.20
N GLY A 68 4.86 -1.04 1.89
CA GLY A 68 5.81 -0.68 0.84
C GLY A 68 7.29 -0.92 1.22
N VAL A 69 7.64 -0.73 2.50
CA VAL A 69 8.96 -1.12 3.03
C VAL A 69 9.14 -2.64 2.95
N LEU A 70 8.15 -3.42 3.41
CA LEU A 70 8.18 -4.88 3.33
C LEU A 70 8.27 -5.36 1.87
N ALA A 71 7.48 -4.79 0.97
CA ALA A 71 7.51 -5.14 -0.45
C ALA A 71 8.88 -4.84 -1.10
N SER A 72 9.51 -3.72 -0.72
CA SER A 72 10.85 -3.36 -1.22
C SER A 72 11.91 -4.38 -0.76
N ILE A 73 11.87 -4.80 0.51
CA ILE A 73 12.77 -5.81 1.06
C ILE A 73 12.56 -7.17 0.38
N LEU A 74 11.30 -7.60 0.23
CA LEU A 74 10.96 -8.86 -0.43
C LEU A 74 11.44 -8.87 -1.88
N THR A 75 11.25 -7.76 -2.59
CA THR A 75 11.71 -7.62 -3.99
C THR A 75 13.23 -7.75 -4.07
N TYR A 76 13.97 -7.11 -3.16
CA TYR A 76 15.43 -7.24 -3.10
C TYR A 76 15.88 -8.69 -2.84
N LEU A 77 15.26 -9.38 -1.88
CA LEU A 77 15.57 -10.79 -1.58
C LEU A 77 15.24 -11.72 -2.74
N PHE A 78 14.11 -11.49 -3.39
CA PHE A 78 13.68 -12.26 -4.56
C PHE A 78 14.71 -12.13 -5.69
N ILE A 79 15.15 -10.91 -5.98
CA ILE A 79 16.12 -10.64 -7.04
C ILE A 79 17.50 -11.19 -6.70
N ARG A 80 17.93 -11.09 -5.44
CA ARG A 80 19.19 -11.70 -4.99
C ARG A 80 19.17 -13.22 -5.20
N THR A 81 18.07 -13.88 -4.83
CA THR A 81 17.91 -15.33 -5.02
C THR A 81 17.84 -15.70 -6.50
N ALA A 82 17.06 -14.94 -7.27
CA ALA A 82 16.92 -15.15 -8.71
C ALA A 82 18.25 -14.97 -9.44
N ASN A 83 19.05 -13.95 -9.10
CA ASN A 83 20.39 -13.75 -9.66
C ASN A 83 21.32 -14.94 -9.36
N SER A 84 21.33 -15.46 -8.14
CA SER A 84 22.13 -16.66 -7.80
C SER A 84 21.75 -17.87 -8.66
N PHE A 85 20.46 -18.03 -8.98
CA PHE A 85 19.98 -19.09 -9.86
C PHE A 85 20.31 -18.84 -11.34
N LEU A 86 20.16 -17.59 -11.80
CA LEU A 86 20.41 -17.19 -13.19
C LEU A 86 21.90 -17.25 -13.57
N MET A 87 22.81 -17.02 -12.62
CA MET A 87 24.26 -17.17 -12.85
C MET A 87 24.67 -18.60 -13.26
N LEU A 88 23.85 -19.62 -12.96
CA LEU A 88 24.09 -20.99 -13.41
C LEU A 88 23.83 -21.18 -14.91
N PHE A 89 23.03 -20.30 -15.54
CA PHE A 89 22.59 -20.44 -16.92
C PHE A 89 23.06 -19.31 -17.84
N THR A 90 23.30 -18.10 -17.32
CA THR A 90 23.74 -16.94 -18.10
C THR A 90 24.62 -15.99 -17.28
N PRO A 91 25.62 -15.31 -17.87
CA PRO A 91 26.47 -14.35 -17.16
C PRO A 91 25.79 -12.99 -16.91
N TYR A 92 24.51 -12.83 -17.30
CA TYR A 92 23.79 -11.58 -17.12
C TYR A 92 23.35 -11.43 -15.66
N GLN A 93 23.97 -10.49 -14.93
CA GLN A 93 23.56 -10.14 -13.58
C GLN A 93 22.56 -8.99 -13.63
N LEU A 94 21.41 -9.15 -12.98
CA LEU A 94 20.50 -8.03 -12.75
C LEU A 94 21.10 -7.16 -11.64
N ILE A 95 21.86 -6.13 -12.03
CA ILE A 95 22.55 -5.23 -11.09
C ILE A 95 21.50 -4.32 -10.44
N TRP A 96 21.01 -4.72 -9.26
CA TRP A 96 20.20 -3.86 -8.40
C TRP A 96 21.11 -3.11 -7.45
N ASP A 97 21.47 -1.90 -7.86
CA ASP A 97 22.28 -1.00 -7.05
C ASP A 97 21.46 -0.48 -5.85
N TRP A 98 22.10 -0.22 -4.72
CA TRP A 98 21.44 0.22 -3.47
C TRP A 98 20.64 1.52 -3.67
N ARG A 99 21.03 2.32 -4.65
CA ARG A 99 20.35 3.54 -5.12
C ARG A 99 18.91 3.26 -5.59
N VAL A 100 18.66 2.12 -6.22
CA VAL A 100 17.32 1.75 -6.72
C VAL A 100 16.38 1.43 -5.57
N ILE A 101 16.89 0.78 -4.51
CA ILE A 101 16.11 0.48 -3.30
C ILE A 101 15.72 1.78 -2.60
N ILE A 102 16.67 2.71 -2.45
CA ILE A 102 16.38 4.03 -1.87
C ILE A 102 15.34 4.77 -2.69
N LEU A 103 15.49 4.79 -4.02
CA LEU A 103 14.53 5.44 -4.90
C LEU A 103 13.14 4.81 -4.80
N LEU A 104 13.04 3.49 -4.74
CA LEU A 104 11.76 2.78 -4.55
C LEU A 104 11.11 3.11 -3.21
N VAL A 105 11.88 3.09 -2.12
CA VAL A 105 11.37 3.45 -0.79
C VAL A 105 10.90 4.90 -0.76
N LEU A 106 11.63 5.81 -1.41
CA LEU A 106 11.28 7.22 -1.50
C LEU A 106 10.00 7.43 -2.34
N VAL A 107 9.87 6.74 -3.46
CA VAL A 107 8.66 6.72 -4.29
C VAL A 107 7.47 6.17 -3.51
N VAL A 108 7.64 5.05 -2.80
CA VAL A 108 6.61 4.47 -1.92
C VAL A 108 6.19 5.45 -0.82
N ALA A 109 7.15 6.15 -0.20
CA ALA A 109 6.87 7.14 0.82
C ALA A 109 6.08 8.32 0.24
N LEU A 110 6.46 8.83 -0.93
CA LEU A 110 5.74 9.88 -1.64
C LEU A 110 4.32 9.45 -2.03
N PHE A 111 4.16 8.24 -2.58
CA PHE A 111 2.86 7.69 -2.94
C PHE A 111 1.98 7.46 -1.70
N SER A 112 2.56 7.09 -0.56
CA SER A 112 1.83 6.94 0.70
C SER A 112 1.34 8.29 1.25
N ILE A 113 2.17 9.33 1.15
CA ILE A 113 1.79 10.71 1.53
C ILE A 113 0.69 11.25 0.61
N LEU A 114 0.83 11.07 -0.71
CA LEU A 114 -0.17 11.49 -1.69
C LEU A 114 -1.47 10.69 -1.59
N GLY A 115 -1.36 9.37 -1.41
CA GLY A 115 -2.49 8.47 -1.22
C GLY A 115 -3.29 8.82 0.03
N SER A 116 -2.59 9.14 1.14
CA SER A 116 -3.20 9.64 2.36
C SER A 116 -3.99 10.93 2.13
N ARG A 117 -3.42 11.93 1.44
CA ARG A 117 -4.13 13.19 1.11
C ARG A 117 -5.37 12.95 0.24
N LYS A 118 -5.30 12.03 -0.72
CA LYS A 118 -6.43 11.68 -1.59
C LYS A 118 -7.53 10.91 -0.83
N ALA A 119 -7.15 10.08 0.14
CA ALA A 119 -8.08 9.44 1.07
C ALA A 119 -8.77 10.46 1.98
N VAL A 120 -8.06 11.50 2.44
CA VAL A 120 -8.62 12.60 3.24
C VAL A 120 -9.72 13.35 2.46
N ASN A 121 -9.48 13.69 1.19
CA ASN A 121 -10.45 14.42 0.37
C ASN A 121 -11.68 13.56 -0.03
N LYS A 122 -11.50 12.25 -0.23
CA LYS A 122 -12.61 11.35 -0.58
C LYS A 122 -13.55 11.03 0.59
N LEU A 123 -13.18 11.37 1.82
CA LEU A 123 -14.07 11.32 2.98
C LEU A 123 -14.86 12.63 3.19
N LEU A 124 -14.55 13.69 2.45
CA LEU A 124 -15.20 15.02 2.55
C LEU A 124 -16.13 15.34 1.36
N THR A 125 -16.38 14.38 0.47
CA THR A 125 -17.43 14.42 -0.56
C THR A 125 -18.26 13.14 -0.44
#